data_AF-A0A2I0A736-F1
#
_entry.id   AF-A0A2I0A736-F1
#
_cell.length_a   1.000
_cell.length_b   1.000
_cell.length_c   1.000
_cell.angle_alpha   90.00
_cell.angle_beta   90.00
_cell.angle_gamma   90.00
#
_symmetry.space_group_name_H-M   'P 1'
#
loop_
_entity.id
_entity.type
_entity.pdbx_description
1 polymer ?
#
loop_
_entity_poly.entity_id
_entity_poly.type
_entity_poly.pdbx_seq_one_letter_code
_entity_poly.pdbx_strand_id
1 'polypeptide(L)'
;MNSVSFFSASSHFFSENDQIPRNPQTVLIPIHFPSAGDRAIPIAIHFPHSITAAAALKIQSIYRGRLVRRLVALIRAAASEADRLERLVRRQDTVDAVRRDPRERLRLSEELMEALLRLDAVQGFYPPVRDLRRAVSRRIVGLQEILDAIAAAPELDPLEGIPTSLEEIVGELLGEEDEDDAELRDEEGCRFSNAWKNFY
;
A
#
# COMPACT_ATOMS: atom_id res chain seq x y z
N MET A 1 -33.63 46.81 -26.69
CA MET A 1 -34.14 45.56 -26.08
C MET A 1 -34.93 44.86 -27.17
N ASN A 2 -34.48 43.69 -27.62
CA ASN A 2 -34.98 43.09 -28.85
C ASN A 2 -36.09 42.11 -28.51
N SER A 3 -37.34 42.45 -28.81
CA SER A 3 -38.47 41.54 -28.60
C SER A 3 -38.44 40.45 -29.68
N VAL A 4 -38.19 39.20 -29.26
CA VAL A 4 -38.20 38.04 -30.15
C VAL A 4 -39.59 37.40 -30.06
N SER A 5 -40.50 37.83 -30.94
CA SER A 5 -41.84 37.27 -31.08
C SER A 5 -41.80 35.92 -31.81
N PHE A 6 -41.80 34.83 -31.06
CA PHE A 6 -41.90 33.48 -31.62
C PHE A 6 -43.38 33.13 -31.87
N PHE A 7 -43.74 32.92 -33.14
CA PHE A 7 -45.08 32.47 -33.52
C PHE A 7 -45.11 30.94 -33.59
N SER A 8 -45.97 30.32 -32.78
CA SER A 8 -46.27 28.88 -32.84
C SER A 8 -47.72 28.70 -33.28
N ALA A 9 -47.94 27.91 -34.34
CA ALA A 9 -49.25 27.62 -34.88
C ALA A 9 -49.61 26.16 -34.62
N SER A 10 -50.55 25.92 -33.69
CA SER A 10 -51.16 24.60 -33.52
C SER A 10 -52.30 24.44 -34.53
N SER A 11 -52.25 23.38 -35.33
CA SER A 11 -53.35 22.98 -36.23
C SER A 11 -54.05 21.73 -35.69
N HIS A 12 -55.30 21.88 -35.30
CA HIS A 12 -56.13 20.79 -34.80
C HIS A 12 -57.02 20.27 -35.94
N PHE A 13 -56.77 19.04 -36.39
CA PHE A 13 -57.60 18.36 -37.37
C PHE A 13 -58.75 17.63 -36.66
N PHE A 14 -59.98 18.03 -36.96
CA PHE A 14 -61.22 17.37 -36.49
C PHE A 14 -61.86 16.58 -37.64
N SER A 15 -62.49 15.45 -37.34
CA SER A 15 -62.95 14.50 -38.34
C SER A 15 -64.42 14.69 -38.72
N GLU A 16 -64.65 15.35 -39.86
CA GLU A 16 -65.78 15.25 -40.80
C GLU A 16 -67.24 15.43 -40.33
N ASN A 17 -67.58 15.49 -39.03
CA ASN A 17 -68.98 15.58 -38.57
C ASN A 17 -69.31 16.68 -37.53
N ASP A 18 -68.36 17.58 -37.21
CA ASP A 18 -68.64 18.79 -36.42
C ASP A 18 -68.85 20.02 -37.32
N GLN A 19 -69.86 20.84 -37.00
CA GLN A 19 -70.27 21.97 -37.83
C GLN A 19 -69.25 23.11 -37.77
N ILE A 20 -68.59 23.40 -38.90
CA ILE A 20 -67.52 24.40 -39.00
C ILE A 20 -68.04 25.83 -38.73
N PRO A 21 -67.61 26.52 -37.66
CA PRO A 21 -67.79 27.95 -37.55
C PRO A 21 -66.91 28.64 -38.61
N ARG A 22 -67.52 29.41 -39.52
CA ARG A 22 -66.89 29.96 -40.74
C ARG A 22 -65.80 31.03 -40.51
N ASN A 23 -65.25 31.14 -39.31
CA ASN A 23 -64.17 32.07 -38.97
C ASN A 23 -63.26 31.42 -37.91
N PRO A 24 -62.03 31.00 -38.25
CA PRO A 24 -61.10 30.44 -37.27
C PRO A 24 -60.60 31.55 -36.34
N GLN A 25 -61.14 31.61 -35.13
CA GLN A 25 -60.73 32.58 -34.12
C GLN A 25 -59.31 32.27 -33.62
N THR A 26 -58.32 33.04 -34.09
CA THR A 26 -56.93 32.97 -33.61
C THR A 26 -56.83 33.45 -32.16
N VAL A 27 -57.00 32.53 -31.21
CA VAL A 27 -56.79 32.81 -29.78
C VAL A 27 -55.29 32.94 -29.52
N LEU A 28 -54.82 34.17 -29.34
CA LEU A 28 -53.46 34.44 -28.89
C LEU A 28 -53.33 34.10 -27.41
N ILE A 29 -52.73 32.96 -27.09
CA ILE A 29 -52.38 32.57 -25.72
C ILE A 29 -51.08 33.31 -25.33
N PRO A 30 -51.09 34.25 -24.36
CA PRO A 30 -49.89 34.99 -24.00
C PRO A 30 -48.93 34.10 -23.19
N ILE A 31 -47.88 33.60 -23.83
CA ILE A 31 -46.77 32.92 -23.13
C ILE A 31 -45.95 34.00 -22.41
N HIS A 32 -46.28 34.26 -21.14
CA HIS A 32 -45.50 35.16 -20.32
C HIS A 32 -44.20 34.46 -19.91
N PHE A 33 -43.08 34.84 -20.53
CA PHE A 33 -41.78 34.40 -20.06
C PHE A 33 -41.53 34.94 -18.64
N PRO A 34 -40.93 34.14 -17.74
CA PRO A 34 -40.44 34.65 -16.46
C PRO A 34 -39.41 35.76 -16.71
N SER A 35 -39.47 36.82 -15.93
CA SER A 35 -38.54 37.94 -16.05
C SER A 35 -37.16 37.53 -15.54
N ALA A 36 -36.10 38.25 -15.92
CA ALA A 36 -34.72 37.91 -15.55
C ALA A 36 -34.41 38.01 -14.03
N GLY A 37 -35.40 38.37 -13.20
CA GLY A 37 -35.34 38.31 -11.73
C GLY A 37 -36.08 37.12 -11.10
N ASP A 38 -36.85 36.34 -11.87
CA ASP A 38 -37.55 35.15 -11.37
C ASP A 38 -36.53 34.04 -11.07
N ARG A 39 -36.53 33.57 -9.82
CA ARG A 39 -35.59 32.55 -9.36
C ARG A 39 -35.90 31.22 -10.05
N ALA A 40 -34.97 30.72 -10.85
CA ALA A 40 -35.07 29.42 -11.49
C ALA A 40 -35.36 28.32 -10.45
N ILE A 41 -36.52 27.67 -10.57
CA ILE A 41 -36.97 26.62 -9.66
C ILE A 41 -36.14 25.35 -9.97
N PRO A 42 -35.33 24.84 -9.04
CA PRO A 42 -34.53 23.64 -9.28
C PRO A 42 -35.44 22.41 -9.32
N ILE A 43 -35.58 21.80 -10.50
CA ILE A 43 -36.32 20.55 -10.66
C ILE A 43 -35.51 19.42 -10.02
N ALA A 44 -35.97 18.94 -8.85
CA ALA A 44 -35.30 17.87 -8.12
C ALA A 44 -35.49 16.51 -8.83
N ILE A 45 -34.46 16.07 -9.56
CA ILE A 45 -34.45 14.76 -10.23
C ILE A 45 -34.25 13.65 -9.18
N HIS A 46 -35.36 13.12 -8.66
CA HIS A 46 -35.35 11.99 -7.74
C HIS A 46 -35.12 10.67 -8.48
N PHE A 47 -33.86 10.24 -8.53
CA PHE A 47 -33.51 8.88 -8.97
C PHE A 47 -34.05 7.83 -7.97
N PRO A 48 -34.57 6.68 -8.43
CA PRO A 48 -35.06 5.64 -7.54
C PRO A 48 -33.91 5.02 -6.73
N HIS A 49 -34.20 4.68 -5.46
CA HIS A 49 -33.19 4.28 -4.47
C HIS A 49 -32.37 3.04 -4.91
N SER A 50 -32.95 2.13 -5.68
CA SER A 50 -32.25 0.97 -6.24
C SER A 50 -31.10 1.37 -7.19
N ILE A 51 -31.30 2.39 -8.02
CA ILE A 51 -30.28 2.89 -8.97
C ILE A 51 -29.18 3.64 -8.21
N THR A 52 -29.53 4.48 -7.24
CA THR A 52 -28.54 5.22 -6.46
C THR A 52 -27.72 4.29 -5.55
N ALA A 53 -28.33 3.27 -4.95
CA ALA A 53 -27.63 2.24 -4.19
C ALA A 53 -26.69 1.40 -5.07
N ALA A 54 -27.13 0.96 -6.25
CA ALA A 54 -26.29 0.20 -7.19
C ALA A 54 -25.10 1.02 -7.70
N ALA A 55 -25.32 2.30 -8.02
CA ALA A 55 -24.25 3.23 -8.39
C ALA A 55 -23.26 3.46 -7.24
N ALA A 56 -23.76 3.68 -6.02
CA ALA A 56 -22.93 3.86 -4.83
C ALA A 56 -22.07 2.62 -4.54
N LEU A 57 -22.64 1.40 -4.61
CA LEU A 57 -21.89 0.15 -4.44
C LEU A 57 -20.77 0.00 -5.49
N LYS A 58 -21.03 0.35 -6.76
CA LYS A 58 -20.02 0.32 -7.83
C LYS A 58 -18.90 1.35 -7.61
N ILE A 59 -19.23 2.56 -7.17
CA ILE A 59 -18.23 3.60 -6.83
C ILE A 59 -17.40 3.15 -5.63
N GLN A 60 -18.04 2.62 -4.58
CA GLN A 60 -17.37 2.13 -3.37
C GLN A 60 -16.45 0.93 -3.65
N SER A 61 -16.86 -0.03 -4.49
CA SER A 61 -16.03 -1.20 -4.80
C SER A 61 -14.76 -0.81 -5.57
N ILE A 62 -14.88 0.08 -6.57
CA ILE A 62 -13.75 0.65 -7.30
C ILE A 62 -12.83 1.44 -6.37
N TYR A 63 -13.39 2.26 -5.47
CA TYR A 63 -12.61 3.01 -4.47
C TYR A 63 -11.84 2.09 -3.51
N ARG A 64 -12.52 1.10 -2.90
CA ARG A 64 -11.89 0.10 -2.02
C ARG A 64 -10.78 -0.66 -2.75
N GLY A 65 -11.03 -1.10 -3.98
CA GLY A 65 -10.04 -1.79 -4.83
C GLY A 65 -8.87 -0.91 -5.28
N ARG A 66 -9.06 0.42 -5.42
CA ARG A 66 -7.96 1.38 -5.64
C ARG A 66 -7.13 1.57 -4.36
N LEU A 67 -7.80 1.70 -3.21
CA LEU A 67 -7.16 1.91 -1.91
C LEU A 67 -6.28 0.71 -1.52
N VAL A 68 -6.81 -0.52 -1.59
CA VAL A 68 -6.03 -1.75 -1.29
C VAL A 68 -4.81 -1.86 -2.19
N ARG A 69 -4.96 -1.64 -3.52
CA ARG A 69 -3.80 -1.66 -4.44
C ARG A 69 -2.74 -0.61 -4.10
N ARG A 70 -3.13 0.61 -3.68
CA ARG A 70 -2.19 1.64 -3.23
C ARG A 70 -1.42 1.20 -1.97
N LEU A 71 -2.13 0.66 -0.97
CA LEU A 71 -1.52 0.22 0.29
C LEU A 71 -0.56 -0.96 0.06
N VAL A 72 -0.95 -1.95 -0.76
CA VAL A 72 -0.07 -3.08 -1.14
C VAL A 72 1.13 -2.62 -1.96
N ALA A 73 1.01 -1.60 -2.81
CA ALA A 73 2.15 -1.04 -3.53
C ALA A 73 3.18 -0.38 -2.59
N LEU A 74 2.73 0.34 -1.54
CA LEU A 74 3.60 0.91 -0.52
C LEU A 74 4.32 -0.18 0.30
N ILE A 75 3.59 -1.22 0.72
CA ILE A 75 4.18 -2.38 1.41
C ILE A 75 5.23 -3.07 0.52
N ARG A 76 4.97 -3.22 -0.78
CA ARG A 76 5.92 -3.81 -1.74
C ARG A 76 7.17 -2.95 -1.92
N ALA A 77 7.05 -1.63 -1.94
CA ALA A 77 8.21 -0.74 -2.00
C ALA A 77 9.11 -0.90 -0.75
N ALA A 78 8.53 -0.86 0.45
CA ALA A 78 9.28 -1.10 1.70
C ALA A 78 9.90 -2.51 1.75
N ALA A 79 9.17 -3.53 1.29
CA ALA A 79 9.69 -4.89 1.17
C ALA A 79 10.89 -4.99 0.21
N SER A 80 10.83 -4.29 -0.93
CA SER A 80 11.93 -4.29 -1.91
C SER A 80 13.19 -3.54 -1.45
N GLU A 81 13.04 -2.57 -0.55
CA GLU A 81 14.18 -1.94 0.12
C GLU A 81 14.80 -2.92 1.14
N ALA A 82 13.98 -3.62 1.92
CA ALA A 82 14.45 -4.71 2.79
C ALA A 82 15.12 -5.85 1.99
N ASP A 83 14.60 -6.22 0.81
CA ASP A 83 15.25 -7.16 -0.12
C ASP A 83 16.62 -6.68 -0.58
N ARG A 84 16.81 -5.36 -0.74
CA ARG A 84 18.09 -4.75 -1.15
C ARG A 84 19.07 -4.71 0.03
N LEU A 85 18.62 -4.25 1.19
CA LEU A 85 19.43 -4.16 2.41
C LEU A 85 19.90 -5.54 2.87
N GLU A 86 19.04 -6.57 2.84
CA GLU A 86 19.44 -7.95 3.11
C GLU A 86 20.54 -8.44 2.14
N ARG A 87 20.45 -8.09 0.85
CA ARG A 87 21.49 -8.42 -0.16
C ARG A 87 22.76 -7.57 -0.06
N LEU A 88 22.79 -6.56 0.80
CA LEU A 88 24.00 -5.82 1.18
C LEU A 88 24.58 -6.42 2.45
N VAL A 89 23.80 -6.59 3.52
CA VAL A 89 24.22 -7.19 4.81
C VAL A 89 24.77 -8.62 4.62
N ARG A 90 24.26 -9.39 3.66
CA ARG A 90 24.80 -10.72 3.29
C ARG A 90 26.15 -10.70 2.54
N ARG A 91 26.77 -9.55 2.27
CA ARG A 91 28.08 -9.44 1.60
C ARG A 91 29.18 -9.23 2.63
N GLN A 92 30.26 -10.01 2.54
CA GLN A 92 31.37 -9.92 3.48
C GLN A 92 31.97 -8.50 3.51
N ASP A 93 32.18 -7.86 2.34
CA ASP A 93 32.67 -6.49 2.23
C ASP A 93 31.84 -5.47 3.06
N THR A 94 30.53 -5.73 3.23
CA THR A 94 29.61 -4.88 4.01
C THR A 94 29.63 -5.25 5.49
N VAL A 95 29.75 -6.54 5.83
CA VAL A 95 29.97 -7.01 7.22
C VAL A 95 31.26 -6.41 7.79
N ASP A 96 32.35 -6.46 7.03
CA ASP A 96 33.65 -5.95 7.43
C ASP A 96 33.66 -4.42 7.54
N ALA A 97 32.96 -3.72 6.64
CA ALA A 97 32.77 -2.27 6.72
C ALA A 97 31.93 -1.85 7.94
N VAL A 98 30.88 -2.60 8.28
CA VAL A 98 30.01 -2.35 9.46
C VAL A 98 30.76 -2.55 10.79
N ARG A 99 31.68 -3.52 10.85
CA ARG A 99 32.58 -3.71 11.99
C ARG A 99 33.58 -2.58 12.12
N ARG A 100 34.22 -2.20 11.01
CA ARG A 100 35.32 -1.23 10.97
C ARG A 100 34.89 0.24 11.08
N ASP A 101 33.74 0.63 10.55
CA ASP A 101 33.21 2.00 10.65
C ASP A 101 31.78 2.03 11.19
N PRO A 102 31.54 2.55 12.40
CA PRO A 102 30.19 2.69 12.96
C PRO A 102 29.28 3.62 12.15
N ARG A 103 29.80 4.38 11.16
CA ARG A 103 29.02 5.20 10.23
C ARG A 103 28.28 4.37 9.18
N GLU A 104 28.88 3.31 8.63
CA GLU A 104 28.17 2.43 7.69
C GLU A 104 27.09 1.62 8.43
N ARG A 105 27.35 1.23 9.68
CA ARG A 105 26.32 0.69 10.58
C ARG A 105 25.15 1.66 10.77
N LEU A 106 25.44 2.92 11.11
CA LEU A 106 24.42 3.97 11.30
C LEU A 106 23.63 4.21 10.00
N ARG A 107 24.30 4.28 8.85
CA ARG A 107 23.66 4.46 7.55
C ARG A 107 22.70 3.30 7.21
N LEU A 108 23.11 2.06 7.46
CA LEU A 108 22.25 0.90 7.23
C LEU A 108 21.07 0.83 8.23
N SER A 109 21.27 1.24 9.49
CA SER A 109 20.16 1.30 10.45
C SER A 109 19.19 2.45 10.16
N GLU A 110 19.67 3.58 9.62
CA GLU A 110 18.85 4.67 9.07
C GLU A 110 18.04 4.21 7.85
N GLU A 111 18.65 3.53 6.87
CA GLU A 111 17.94 2.99 5.69
C GLU A 111 16.87 1.93 6.10
N LEU A 112 17.15 1.08 7.10
CA LEU A 112 16.18 0.14 7.68
C LEU A 112 15.04 0.85 8.44
N MET A 113 15.36 1.86 9.26
CA MET A 113 14.37 2.65 10.00
C MET A 113 13.47 3.46 9.07
N GLU A 114 14.00 4.03 7.98
CA GLU A 114 13.17 4.73 7.00
C GLU A 114 12.19 3.78 6.31
N ALA A 115 12.63 2.55 5.96
CA ALA A 115 11.76 1.51 5.43
C ALA A 115 10.63 1.14 6.41
N LEU A 116 10.92 1.08 7.71
CA LEU A 116 9.93 0.82 8.76
C LEU A 116 8.92 1.98 8.93
N LEU A 117 9.40 3.22 8.96
CA LEU A 117 8.54 4.42 9.07
C LEU A 117 7.62 4.58 7.84
N ARG A 118 8.14 4.34 6.63
CA ARG A 118 7.36 4.27 5.38
C ARG A 118 6.28 3.19 5.43
N LEU A 119 6.55 2.08 6.12
CA LEU A 119 5.65 0.94 6.28
C LEU A 119 4.54 1.22 7.32
N ASP A 120 4.84 1.86 8.45
CA ASP A 120 3.84 2.18 9.48
C ASP A 120 2.83 3.25 9.06
N ALA A 121 3.21 4.15 8.15
CA ALA A 121 2.29 5.07 7.47
C ALA A 121 1.18 4.35 6.66
N VAL A 122 1.30 3.05 6.41
CA VAL A 122 0.28 2.24 5.72
C VAL A 122 -0.86 1.87 6.69
N GLN A 123 -2.02 2.51 6.52
CA GLN A 123 -3.21 2.28 7.34
C GLN A 123 -3.76 0.84 7.22
N GLY A 124 -3.73 0.10 8.34
CA GLY A 124 -4.08 -1.33 8.41
C GLY A 124 -5.58 -1.66 8.46
N PHE A 125 -6.46 -0.88 7.83
CA PHE A 125 -7.92 -1.08 7.91
C PHE A 125 -8.40 -2.40 7.29
N TYR A 126 -7.69 -2.92 6.28
CA TYR A 126 -8.00 -4.20 5.64
C TYR A 126 -7.12 -5.31 6.25
N PRO A 127 -7.68 -6.41 6.81
CA PRO A 127 -6.88 -7.44 7.47
C PRO A 127 -5.73 -8.00 6.62
N PRO A 128 -5.90 -8.37 5.33
CA PRO A 128 -4.78 -8.87 4.52
C PRO A 128 -3.65 -7.84 4.33
N VAL A 129 -3.98 -6.55 4.28
CA VAL A 129 -2.99 -5.46 4.17
C VAL A 129 -2.23 -5.30 5.49
N ARG A 130 -2.92 -5.37 6.63
CA ARG A 130 -2.32 -5.35 7.97
C ARG A 130 -1.38 -6.54 8.19
N ASP A 131 -1.78 -7.72 7.72
CA ASP A 131 -1.03 -8.95 7.95
C ASP A 131 0.22 -9.01 7.04
N LEU A 132 0.13 -8.53 5.80
CA LEU A 132 1.31 -8.24 4.94
C LEU A 132 2.24 -7.20 5.58
N ARG A 133 1.69 -6.10 6.12
CA ARG A 133 2.46 -5.06 6.83
C ARG A 133 3.22 -5.65 8.02
N ARG A 134 2.58 -6.54 8.79
CA ARG A 134 3.20 -7.23 9.94
C ARG A 134 4.32 -8.19 9.52
N ALA A 135 4.18 -8.87 8.37
CA ALA A 135 5.22 -9.74 7.84
C ALA A 135 6.49 -8.95 7.42
N VAL A 136 6.33 -7.83 6.71
CA VAL A 136 7.45 -6.98 6.30
C VAL A 136 8.10 -6.29 7.51
N SER A 137 7.30 -5.80 8.47
CA SER A 137 7.79 -5.19 9.71
C SER A 137 8.69 -6.15 10.52
N ARG A 138 8.26 -7.40 10.73
CA ARG A 138 9.08 -8.44 11.38
C ARG A 138 10.40 -8.69 10.66
N ARG A 139 10.40 -8.70 9.31
CA ARG A 139 11.63 -8.89 8.53
C ARG A 139 12.59 -7.72 8.66
N ILE A 140 12.09 -6.48 8.66
CA ILE A 140 12.95 -5.30 8.87
C ILE A 140 13.59 -5.35 10.27
N VAL A 141 12.81 -5.67 11.31
CA VAL A 141 13.34 -5.84 12.68
C VAL A 141 14.38 -6.96 12.75
N GLY A 142 14.13 -8.13 12.14
CA GLY A 142 15.14 -9.20 12.07
C GLY A 142 16.42 -8.82 11.32
N LEU A 143 16.36 -7.91 10.33
CA LEU A 143 17.55 -7.36 9.69
C LEU A 143 18.29 -6.35 10.57
N GLN A 144 17.59 -5.64 11.45
CA GLN A 144 18.20 -4.77 12.47
C GLN A 144 18.89 -5.62 13.54
N GLU A 145 18.23 -6.67 14.05
CA GLU A 145 18.81 -7.65 14.99
C GLU A 145 20.10 -8.29 14.43
N ILE A 146 20.12 -8.67 13.14
CA ILE A 146 21.32 -9.19 12.47
C ILE A 146 22.41 -8.12 12.34
N LEU A 147 22.08 -6.88 11.98
CA LEU A 147 23.05 -5.79 11.85
C LEU A 147 23.69 -5.42 13.20
N ASP A 148 22.88 -5.37 14.25
CA ASP A 148 23.34 -5.11 15.61
C ASP A 148 24.20 -6.28 16.13
N ALA A 149 23.83 -7.54 15.84
CA ALA A 149 24.66 -8.70 16.17
C ALA A 149 26.01 -8.71 15.42
N ILE A 150 26.05 -8.29 14.16
CA ILE A 150 27.32 -8.14 13.38
C ILE A 150 28.25 -7.11 14.02
N ALA A 151 27.68 -6.04 14.59
CA ALA A 151 28.43 -4.94 15.22
C ALA A 151 28.67 -5.10 16.73
N ALA A 152 27.99 -6.05 17.37
CA ALA A 152 28.23 -6.45 18.76
C ALA A 152 29.13 -7.69 18.86
N ALA A 153 29.30 -8.45 17.77
CA ALA A 153 30.34 -9.45 17.66
C ALA A 153 31.71 -8.76 17.81
N PRO A 154 32.55 -9.18 18.77
CA PRO A 154 33.88 -8.59 18.92
C PRO A 154 34.69 -8.82 17.64
N GLU A 155 35.55 -7.87 17.30
CA GLU A 155 36.73 -8.23 16.53
C GLU A 155 37.49 -9.26 17.36
N LEU A 156 37.74 -10.44 16.80
CA LEU A 156 38.60 -11.42 17.44
C LEU A 156 40.03 -10.86 17.37
N ASP A 157 40.42 -10.13 18.41
CA ASP A 157 41.78 -9.64 18.61
C ASP A 157 42.74 -10.83 18.44
N PRO A 158 43.61 -10.83 17.41
CA PRO A 158 44.50 -11.95 17.16
C PRO A 158 45.71 -11.92 18.11
N LEU A 159 45.48 -11.91 19.43
CA LEU A 159 46.32 -12.47 20.49
C LEU A 159 45.71 -12.27 21.91
N GLU A 160 44.81 -13.15 22.31
CA GLU A 160 44.81 -13.64 23.70
C GLU A 160 44.37 -15.13 23.71
N GLY A 161 45.35 -16.04 23.76
CA GLY A 161 45.11 -17.47 24.03
C GLY A 161 45.05 -18.47 22.86
N ILE A 162 45.33 -18.10 21.60
CA ILE A 162 45.49 -19.10 20.51
C ILE A 162 46.98 -19.41 20.29
N PRO A 163 47.45 -20.65 20.51
CA PRO A 163 48.82 -21.05 20.23
C PRO A 163 49.12 -20.96 18.73
N THR A 164 50.25 -20.34 18.37
CA THR A 164 50.58 -20.04 16.97
C THR A 164 51.38 -21.13 16.27
N SER A 165 51.64 -22.24 16.95
CA SER A 165 52.41 -23.37 16.41
C SER A 165 51.77 -24.73 16.73
N LEU A 166 52.00 -25.70 15.83
CA LEU A 166 51.61 -27.10 16.04
C LEU A 166 52.46 -27.79 17.14
N GLU A 167 53.62 -27.23 17.46
CA GLU A 167 54.52 -27.75 18.50
C GLU A 167 53.98 -27.46 19.91
N GLU A 168 53.32 -26.32 20.09
CA GLU A 168 52.67 -25.88 21.33
C GLU A 168 51.41 -26.73 21.62
N ILE A 169 50.58 -26.99 20.59
CA ILE A 169 49.42 -27.90 20.67
C ILE A 169 49.82 -29.32 21.08
N VAL A 170 50.98 -29.82 20.62
CA VAL A 170 51.50 -31.14 21.00
C VAL A 170 52.01 -31.19 22.45
N GLY A 171 52.37 -30.04 23.04
CA GLY A 171 52.68 -29.94 24.47
C GLY A 171 51.43 -30.02 25.35
N GLU A 172 50.31 -29.46 24.88
CA GLU A 172 49.03 -29.41 25.60
C GLU A 172 48.30 -30.77 25.55
N LEU A 173 48.42 -31.52 24.44
CA LEU A 173 47.78 -32.84 24.21
C LEU A 173 48.27 -34.00 25.09
N LEU A 174 49.08 -33.73 26.13
CA LEU A 174 49.52 -34.69 27.15
C LEU A 174 49.18 -34.23 28.58
N GLY A 175 48.35 -33.19 28.73
CA GLY A 175 47.96 -32.61 30.02
C GLY A 175 46.50 -32.85 30.43
N GLU A 176 46.19 -34.09 30.84
CA GLU A 176 45.03 -34.54 31.63
C GLU A 176 43.60 -34.24 31.09
N GLU A 177 42.63 -35.01 31.62
CA GLU A 177 41.25 -35.11 31.12
C GLU A 177 40.31 -34.16 31.88
N ASP A 178 39.17 -33.77 31.28
CA ASP A 178 37.84 -33.97 31.89
C ASP A 178 36.66 -33.51 31.00
N GLU A 179 35.50 -34.05 31.36
CA GLU A 179 34.12 -33.91 30.86
C GLU A 179 33.61 -32.42 30.85
N ASP A 180 32.58 -31.98 30.10
CA ASP A 180 31.37 -32.69 29.63
C ASP A 180 30.60 -31.98 28.47
N ASP A 181 29.70 -32.73 27.82
CA ASP A 181 28.46 -32.39 27.08
C ASP A 181 28.23 -31.12 26.21
N ALA A 182 27.68 -31.35 25.00
CA ALA A 182 26.92 -30.37 24.20
C ALA A 182 25.89 -31.01 23.24
N GLU A 183 24.60 -31.10 23.65
CA GLU A 183 23.54 -31.78 22.86
C GLU A 183 22.64 -30.84 22.01
N LEU A 184 22.50 -31.18 20.73
CA LEU A 184 21.43 -30.87 19.74
C LEU A 184 20.95 -29.42 19.42
N ARG A 185 21.41 -28.97 18.24
CA ARG A 185 20.64 -28.29 17.16
C ARG A 185 19.66 -29.28 16.48
N ASP A 186 18.74 -28.99 15.55
CA ASP A 186 18.16 -27.81 14.84
C ASP A 186 16.72 -28.26 14.39
N GLU A 187 15.79 -27.57 13.69
CA GLU A 187 15.75 -26.33 12.89
C GLU A 187 14.29 -25.79 12.84
N GLU A 188 14.05 -24.47 12.81
CA GLU A 188 12.74 -23.89 12.42
C GLU A 188 12.83 -22.75 11.36
N GLY A 189 14.00 -22.44 10.82
CA GLY A 189 14.22 -21.26 9.95
C GLY A 189 13.55 -21.31 8.57
N CYS A 190 13.39 -22.48 7.94
CA CYS A 190 13.11 -22.58 6.51
C CYS A 190 11.66 -22.33 6.06
N ARG A 191 10.68 -22.25 6.98
CA ARG A 191 9.25 -22.24 6.57
C ARG A 191 8.72 -20.94 5.95
N PHE A 192 9.35 -19.78 6.19
CA PHE A 192 8.75 -18.48 5.85
C PHE A 192 8.85 -18.06 4.37
N SER A 193 9.78 -18.59 3.60
CA SER A 193 10.04 -18.14 2.22
C SER A 193 8.87 -18.42 1.25
N ASN A 194 8.14 -19.53 1.46
CA ASN A 194 7.15 -20.00 0.50
C ASN A 194 5.82 -19.22 0.47
N ALA A 195 5.53 -18.41 1.50
CA ALA A 195 4.23 -17.72 1.63
C ALA A 195 3.94 -16.72 0.49
N TRP A 196 4.97 -16.16 -0.15
CA TRP A 196 4.84 -15.14 -1.20
C TRP A 196 4.44 -15.69 -2.57
N LYS A 197 4.63 -16.99 -2.83
CA LYS A 197 4.29 -17.61 -4.12
C LYS A 197 2.79 -17.86 -4.31
N ASN A 198 2.02 -17.97 -3.22
CA ASN A 198 0.59 -18.28 -3.25
C ASN A 198 -0.32 -17.03 -3.43
N PHE A 199 0.25 -15.90 -3.85
CA PHE A 199 -0.44 -14.62 -4.07
C PHE A 199 -0.27 -14.08 -5.51
N TYR A 200 0.09 -14.97 -6.45
CA TYR A 200 0.14 -14.76 -7.89
C TYR A 200 -0.79 -15.76 -8.60
#